data_AF-A0A2X0XNW4-F1
#
_entry.id   AF-A0A2X0XNW4-F1
#
_cell.length_a   1.000
_cell.length_b   1.000
_cell.length_c   1.000
_cell.angle_alpha   90.00
_cell.angle_beta   90.00
_cell.angle_gamma   90.00
#
_symmetry.space_group_name_H-M   'P 1'
#
loop_
_entity.id
_entity.type
_entity.pdbx_description
1 polymer ?
#
loop_
_entity_poly.entity_id
_entity_poly.type
_entity_poly.pdbx_seq_one_letter_code
_entity_poly.pdbx_strand_id
1 'polypeptide(L)' 'MLRIIKALLGIALIMVGPMLIVITVDDTVFLKNILLRIIGGLCVLLGVHLLHRQFHPNSYTSKPTSSK' A
#
# COMPACT_ATOMS: atom_id res chain seq x y z
N MET A 1 -8.97 -13.28 -12.68
CA MET A 1 -8.93 -13.42 -11.20
C MET A 1 -7.80 -12.64 -10.54
N LEU A 2 -6.53 -12.85 -10.88
CA LEU A 2 -5.39 -12.21 -10.19
C LEU A 2 -5.46 -10.67 -10.13
N ARG A 3 -6.05 -10.05 -11.17
CA ARG A 3 -6.30 -8.60 -11.25
C ARG A 3 -7.21 -8.11 -10.11
N ILE A 4 -8.31 -8.82 -9.89
CA ILE A 4 -9.32 -8.51 -8.88
C ILE A 4 -8.75 -8.72 -7.48
N ILE A 5 -7.97 -9.79 -7.27
CA ILE A 5 -7.30 -10.07 -6.00
C ILE A 5 -6.33 -8.94 -5.62
N LYS A 6 -5.52 -8.45 -6.57
CA LYS A 6 -4.60 -7.33 -6.34
C LYS A 6 -5.33 -6.02 -6.05
N ALA A 7 -6.46 -5.77 -6.71
CA ALA A 7 -7.30 -4.61 -6.43
C ALA A 7 -7.90 -4.67 -5.02
N LEU A 8 -8.49 -5.82 -4.65
CA LEU A 8 -9.02 -6.05 -3.29
C LEU A 8 -7.94 -5.89 -2.22
N LEU A 9 -6.74 -6.44 -2.45
CA LEU A 9 -5.60 -6.28 -1.55
C LEU A 9 -5.20 -4.81 -1.40
N GLY A 10 -5.15 -4.07 -2.51
CA GLY A 10 -4.84 -2.64 -2.47
C GLY A 10 -5.85 -1.83 -1.66
N ILE A 11 -7.15 -2.12 -1.82
CA ILE A 11 -8.22 -1.50 -1.03
C ILE A 11 -8.08 -1.85 0.45
N ALA A 12 -7.86 -3.12 0.78
CA ALA A 12 -7.67 -3.57 2.17
C ALA A 12 -6.49 -2.85 2.84
N LEU A 13 -5.36 -2.69 2.13
CA LEU A 13 -4.19 -1.98 2.63
C LEU A 13 -4.45 -0.48 2.89
N ILE A 14 -5.23 0.18 2.02
CA ILE A 14 -5.63 1.59 2.22
C ILE A 14 -6.57 1.74 3.41
N MET A 15 -7.42 0.75 3.71
CA MET A 15 -8.32 0.80 4.87
C MET A 15 -7.59 0.49 6.18
N VAL A 16 -6.69 -0.50 6.19
CA VAL A 16 -5.96 -0.94 7.39
C VAL A 16 -4.84 0.03 7.76
N GLY A 17 -4.16 0.64 6.80
CA GLY A 17 -3.03 1.54 7.05
C GLY A 17 -3.37 2.71 8.00
N PRO A 18 -4.44 3.49 7.75
CA PRO A 18 -4.89 4.55 8.65
C PRO A 18 -5.30 4.04 10.03
N MET A 19 -5.93 2.87 10.12
CA MET A 19 -6.25 2.27 11.41
C MET A 19 -4.98 2.00 12.23
N LEU A 20 -3.92 1.49 11.61
CA LEU A 20 -2.63 1.28 12.29
C LEU A 20 -1.95 2.58 12.71
N ILE A 21 -2.16 3.68 11.99
CA ILE A 21 -1.64 5.01 12.36
C ILE A 21 -2.37 5.59 13.56
N VAL A 22 -3.70 5.37 13.62
CA VAL A 22 -4.58 5.89 14.67
C VAL A 22 -4.46 5.09 15.97
N ILE A 23 -4.08 3.81 15.91
CA ILE A 23 -3.84 3.02 17.14
C ILE A 23 -2.74 3.68 17.97
N THR A 24 -3.14 4.15 19.14
CA THR A 24 -2.25 4.60 20.21
C THR A 24 -2.20 3.49 21.27
N VAL A 25 -1.07 2.80 21.38
CA VAL A 25 -0.72 1.99 22.56
C VAL A 25 -0.23 2.94 23.65
N ASP A 26 -0.42 2.60 24.93
CA ASP A 26 0.09 3.35 26.10
C ASP A 26 1.44 4.04 25.85
N ASP A 27 1.61 5.25 26.40
CA ASP A 27 2.82 6.08 26.24
C ASP A 27 4.12 5.39 26.70
N THR A 28 3.99 4.36 27.54
CA THR A 28 5.09 3.49 27.97
C THR A 28 5.69 2.65 26.82
N VAL A 29 4.99 2.54 25.69
CA VAL A 29 5.40 1.76 24.51
C VAL A 29 5.58 2.67 23.28
N PHE A 30 6.17 3.84 23.48
CA PHE A 30 6.45 4.84 22.44
C PHE A 30 7.06 4.25 21.15
N LEU A 31 8.05 3.36 21.26
CA LEU A 31 8.70 2.73 20.10
C LEU A 31 7.72 1.89 19.28
N LYS A 32 6.78 1.20 19.93
CA LYS A 32 5.74 0.40 19.27
C LYS A 32 4.73 1.29 18.54
N ASN A 33 4.40 2.46 19.10
CA ASN A 33 3.54 3.44 18.43
C ASN A 33 4.18 4.01 17.16
N ILE A 34 5.47 4.38 17.23
CA ILE A 34 6.21 4.83 16.04
C ILE A 34 6.22 3.71 14.98
N LEU A 35 6.53 2.48 15.40
CA LEU A 35 6.58 1.35 14.49
C LEU A 35 5.22 1.09 13.81
N LEU A 36 4.13 1.12 14.57
CA LEU A 36 2.76 0.99 14.06
C LEU A 36 2.43 2.06 13.02
N ARG A 37 2.80 3.32 13.28
CA ARG A 37 2.60 4.43 12.34
C ARG A 37 3.40 4.25 11.04
N ILE A 38 4.65 3.80 11.14
CA ILE A 38 5.49 3.51 9.96
C ILE A 38 4.86 2.37 9.14
N ILE A 39 4.45 1.28 9.79
CA ILE A 39 3.79 0.14 9.13
C ILE A 39 2.48 0.59 8.46
N GLY A 40 1.69 1.40 9.15
CA GLY A 40 0.44 1.94 8.61
C GLY A 40 0.67 2.83 7.38
N GLY A 41 1.67 3.71 7.43
CA GLY A 41 2.08 4.53 6.28
C GLY A 41 2.55 3.69 5.08
N LEU A 42 3.36 2.66 5.33
CA LEU A 42 3.79 1.72 4.29
C LEU A 42 2.61 0.96 3.67
N CYS A 43 1.63 0.55 4.47
CA CYS A 43 0.41 -0.08 3.96
C CYS A 43 -0.34 0.84 3.00
N VAL A 44 -0.53 2.12 3.35
CA VAL A 44 -1.19 3.09 2.46
C VAL A 44 -0.40 3.24 1.15
N LEU A 45 0.92 3.43 1.21
CA LEU A 45 1.77 3.57 0.03
C LEU A 45 1.70 2.35 -0.88
N LEU A 46 1.79 1.14 -0.31
CA LEU A 46 1.68 -0.11 -1.06
C LEU A 46 0.29 -0.30 -1.66
N GLY A 47 -0.76 0.01 -0.91
CA GLY A 47 -2.15 -0.07 -1.38
C GLY A 47 -2.41 0.86 -2.56
N VAL A 48 -1.99 2.12 -2.46
CA VAL A 48 -2.08 3.12 -3.54
C VAL A 48 -1.26 2.66 -4.75
N HIS A 49 -0.03 2.19 -4.55
CA HIS A 49 0.81 1.73 -5.66
C HIS A 49 0.19 0.51 -6.39
N LEU A 50 -0.37 -0.44 -5.64
CA LEU A 50 -1.08 -1.59 -6.22
C LEU A 50 -2.29 -1.14 -7.03
N LEU A 51 -3.13 -0.25 -6.49
CA LEU A 51 -4.30 0.27 -7.17
C LEU A 51 -3.94 1.12 -8.39
N HIS A 52 -2.97 2.01 -8.27
CA HIS A 52 -2.48 2.82 -9.38
C HIS A 52 -1.97 1.94 -10.53
N ARG A 53 -1.22 0.87 -10.24
CA ARG A 53 -0.79 -0.10 -11.24
C ARG A 53 -1.95 -0.90 -11.87
N GLN A 54 -3.06 -1.09 -11.16
CA GLN A 54 -4.27 -1.70 -11.72
C GLN A 54 -5.01 -0.78 -12.69
N PHE A 55 -5.16 0.50 -12.34
CA PHE A 55 -5.88 1.48 -13.16
C PHE A 55 -5.02 2.03 -14.32
N HIS A 56 -3.71 2.13 -14.13
CA HIS A 56 -2.75 2.66 -15.12
C HIS A 56 -1.65 1.64 -15.44
N PRO A 57 -1.98 0.45 -15.97
CA PRO A 57 -0.99 -0.61 -16.22
C PRO A 57 0.09 -0.18 -17.22
N ASN A 58 -0.26 0.68 -18.19
CA ASN A 58 0.66 1.15 -19.23
C ASN A 58 1.78 2.06 -18.69
N SER A 59 1.59 2.70 -17.54
CA SER A 59 2.64 3.48 -16.88
C SER A 59 3.70 2.61 -16.20
N TYR A 60 3.40 1.31 -16.02
CA TYR A 60 4.28 0.34 -15.35
C TYR A 60 4.76 -0.79 -16.27
N THR A 61 4.25 -0.84 -17.50
CA THR A 61 4.88 -1.56 -18.60
C THR A 61 5.94 -0.63 -19.18
N SER A 62 7.18 -0.80 -18.78
CA SER A 62 8.29 -0.48 -19.67
C SER A 62 8.05 -1.30 -20.94
N LYS A 63 7.66 -0.64 -22.04
CA LYS A 63 7.68 -1.28 -23.35
C LYS A 63 9.09 -1.89 -23.49
N PRO A 64 9.25 -3.18 -23.83
CA PRO A 64 10.53 -3.61 -24.32
C PRO A 64 10.82 -2.73 -25.54
N THR A 65 11.89 -1.95 -25.45
CA THR A 65 12.42 -1.17 -26.57
C THR A 65 12.87 -2.20 -27.62
N SER A 66 11.94 -2.62 -28.47
CA SER A 66 12.23 -3.38 -29.67
C SER A 66 11.53 -2.66 -30.81
N SER A 67 12.34 -1.97 -31.62
CA SER A 67 12.12 -1.46 -32.99
C SER A 67 13.01 -0.21 -33.11
N LYS A 68 14.01 -0.10 -33.98
CA LYS A 68 14.45 -0.85 -35.17
C LYS A 68 15.93 -0.52 -35.39
#